data_AF-A0A3D2JV09-F1
#
_entry.id   AF-A0A3D2JV09-F1
#
_cell.length_a   1.000
_cell.length_b   1.000
_cell.length_c   1.000
_cell.angle_alpha   90.00
_cell.angle_beta   90.00
_cell.angle_gamma   90.00
#
_symmetry.space_group_name_H-M   'P 1'
#
loop_
_entity.id
_entity.type
_entity.pdbx_description
1 polymer ?
#
loop_
_entity_poly.entity_id
_entity_poly.type
_entity_poly.pdbx_seq_one_letter_code
_entity_poly.pdbx_strand_id
1 'polypeptide(L)'
;YPSSAINGTPVLVQTASGSVRTRMIGRVSMDMITIDLTGIDEAQVDDEVTLWGEGLCADEVARAAGTISYELFCKVTPRVQVSYFE
;
A
#
# COMPACT_ATOMS: atom_id res chain seq x y z
N TYR A 1 7.65 2.91 -4.40
CA TYR A 1 7.36 1.91 -3.34
C TYR A 1 8.58 1.00 -3.16
N PRO A 2 8.94 0.54 -1.95
CA PRO A 2 10.14 -0.25 -1.74
C PRO A 2 10.10 -1.59 -2.50
N SER A 3 11.09 -1.84 -3.35
CA SER A 3 11.20 -3.13 -4.06
C SER A 3 11.55 -4.31 -3.14
N SER A 4 11.98 -4.03 -1.91
CA SER A 4 12.28 -5.00 -0.85
C SER A 4 11.06 -5.45 -0.05
N ALA A 5 9.88 -4.85 -0.28
CA ALA A 5 8.65 -5.29 0.38
C ALA A 5 8.38 -6.77 0.06
N ILE A 6 8.03 -7.55 1.09
CA ILE A 6 7.83 -8.99 0.99
C ILE A 6 6.34 -9.35 0.84
N ASN A 7 6.07 -10.58 0.39
CA ASN A 7 4.71 -11.13 0.46
C ASN A 7 4.15 -11.02 1.88
N GLY A 8 2.89 -10.59 2.01
CA GLY A 8 2.30 -10.33 3.32
C GLY A 8 2.41 -8.88 3.78
N THR A 9 3.15 -8.01 3.07
CA THR A 9 3.16 -6.56 3.36
C THR A 9 1.73 -6.03 3.34
N PRO A 10 1.27 -5.35 4.42
CA PRO A 10 -0.12 -4.96 4.53
C PRO A 10 -0.47 -3.81 3.59
N VAL A 11 -1.71 -3.82 3.11
CA VAL A 11 -2.35 -2.78 2.29
C VAL A 11 -3.83 -2.70 2.67
N LEU A 12 -4.45 -1.55 2.48
CA LEU A 12 -5.91 -1.39 2.61
C LEU A 12 -6.54 -1.16 1.25
N VAL A 13 -7.71 -1.74 1.04
CA VAL A 13 -8.55 -1.49 -0.13
C VAL A 13 -9.87 -0.91 0.37
N GLN A 14 -10.26 0.24 -0.19
CA GLN A 14 -11.54 0.86 0.12
C GLN A 14 -12.61 0.26 -0.78
N THR A 15 -13.46 -0.60 -0.21
CA THR A 15 -14.58 -1.22 -0.92
C THR A 15 -15.90 -0.50 -0.61
N ALA A 16 -16.98 -0.90 -1.28
CA ALA A 16 -18.33 -0.38 -1.02
C ALA A 16 -18.78 -0.57 0.43
N SER A 17 -18.40 -1.68 1.08
CA SER A 17 -18.69 -1.95 2.49
C SER A 17 -17.71 -1.32 3.49
N GLY A 18 -16.63 -0.70 3.01
CA GLY A 18 -15.63 -0.03 3.84
C GLY A 18 -14.19 -0.46 3.55
N SER A 19 -13.28 -0.02 4.42
CA SER A 19 -11.85 -0.33 4.29
C SER A 19 -11.57 -1.77 4.72
N VAL A 20 -11.03 -2.57 3.80
CA VAL A 20 -10.66 -3.97 4.03
C VAL A 20 -9.15 -4.10 4.01
N ARG A 21 -8.60 -4.69 5.08
CA ARG A 21 -7.17 -4.98 5.17
C ARG A 21 -6.84 -6.25 4.41
N THR A 22 -5.86 -6.16 3.53
CA THR A 22 -5.28 -7.29 2.81
C THR A 22 -3.74 -7.20 2.78
N ARG A 23 -3.11 -7.93 1.85
CA ARG A 23 -1.67 -8.08 1.72
C ARG A 23 -1.21 -8.06 0.27
N MET A 24 0.02 -7.62 0.08
CA MET A 24 0.76 -7.79 -1.17
C MET A 24 1.13 -9.26 -1.40
N ILE A 25 1.06 -9.69 -2.66
CA ILE A 25 1.56 -10.97 -3.15
C ILE A 25 2.42 -10.75 -4.40
N GLY A 26 3.47 -11.55 -4.57
CA GLY A 26 4.43 -11.38 -5.65
C GLY A 26 5.45 -10.28 -5.38
N ARG A 27 6.16 -9.86 -6.43
CA ARG A 27 7.20 -8.82 -6.34
C ARG A 27 6.64 -7.46 -6.72
N VAL A 28 7.12 -6.42 -6.04
CA VAL A 28 6.91 -5.03 -6.46
C VAL A 28 7.60 -4.80 -7.81
N SER A 29 6.83 -4.32 -8.79
CA SER A 29 7.36 -3.88 -10.09
C SER A 29 7.62 -2.37 -10.08
N MET A 30 8.15 -1.82 -11.18
CA MET A 30 8.44 -0.39 -11.26
C MET A 30 7.16 0.47 -11.07
N ASP A 31 6.06 0.06 -11.70
CA ASP A 31 4.82 0.84 -11.75
C ASP A 31 3.58 0.04 -11.28
N MET A 32 3.75 -1.20 -10.82
CA MET A 32 2.65 -2.07 -10.39
C MET A 32 2.98 -2.86 -9.12
N ILE A 33 1.94 -3.11 -8.32
CA ILE A 33 1.94 -3.98 -7.14
C ILE A 33 0.74 -4.90 -7.28
N THR A 34 0.88 -6.16 -6.86
CA THR A 34 -0.23 -7.12 -6.84
C THR A 34 -0.65 -7.38 -5.39
N ILE A 35 -1.96 -7.36 -5.14
CA ILE A 35 -2.54 -7.58 -3.82
C ILE A 35 -3.52 -8.74 -3.87
N ASP A 36 -3.66 -9.44 -2.75
CA ASP A 36 -4.57 -10.57 -2.61
C ASP A 36 -6.00 -10.06 -2.40
N LEU A 37 -6.91 -10.36 -3.33
CA LEU A 37 -8.34 -10.03 -3.21
C LEU A 37 -9.20 -11.25 -2.86
N THR A 38 -8.58 -12.37 -2.47
CA THR A 38 -9.33 -13.59 -2.10
C THR A 38 -10.28 -13.28 -0.94
N GLY A 39 -11.59 -13.45 -1.18
CA GLY A 39 -12.63 -13.16 -0.19
C GLY A 39 -13.00 -11.68 -0.06
N ILE A 40 -12.54 -10.82 -0.96
CA ILE A 40 -12.91 -9.40 -1.06
C ILE A 40 -13.68 -9.19 -2.38
N ASP A 41 -14.84 -9.83 -2.47
CA ASP A 41 -15.62 -9.89 -3.72
C ASP A 41 -16.20 -8.53 -4.16
N GLU A 42 -16.27 -7.58 -3.22
CA GLU A 42 -16.76 -6.22 -3.47
C GLU A 42 -15.69 -5.29 -4.06
N ALA A 43 -14.41 -5.70 -4.09
CA ALA A 43 -13.35 -4.89 -4.66
C ALA A 43 -13.57 -4.68 -6.17
N GLN A 44 -13.56 -3.42 -6.61
CA GLN A 44 -13.75 -3.02 -8.00
C GLN A 44 -12.51 -2.30 -8.55
N VAL A 45 -12.48 -2.16 -9.88
CA VAL A 45 -11.53 -1.24 -10.52
C VAL A 45 -11.84 0.18 -10.06
N ASP A 46 -10.79 0.99 -9.92
CA ASP A 46 -10.81 2.36 -9.40
C ASP A 46 -11.06 2.51 -7.88
N ASP A 47 -11.23 1.40 -7.15
CA ASP A 47 -11.23 1.44 -5.68
C ASP A 47 -9.88 1.95 -5.15
N GLU A 48 -9.95 2.80 -4.12
CA GLU A 48 -8.76 3.40 -3.52
C GLU A 48 -7.96 2.35 -2.74
N VAL A 49 -6.63 2.38 -2.91
CA VAL A 49 -5.70 1.51 -2.17
C VAL A 49 -4.77 2.36 -1.32
N THR A 50 -4.82 2.16 -0.01
CA THR A 50 -3.88 2.80 0.93
C THR A 50 -2.64 1.93 1.10
N LEU A 51 -1.50 2.46 0.64
CA LEU A 51 -0.18 1.82 0.78
C LEU A 51 0.46 2.07 2.15
N TRP A 52 0.20 3.23 2.74
CA TRP A 52 0.40 3.62 4.15
C TRP A 52 -0.32 4.96 4.36
N GLY A 53 -0.80 5.23 5.57
CA GLY A 53 -1.56 6.44 5.88
C GLY A 53 -2.63 6.19 6.93
N GLU A 54 -3.79 6.84 6.77
CA GLU A 54 -4.95 6.59 7.62
C GLU A 54 -5.35 5.11 7.57
N GLY A 55 -5.58 4.51 8.74
CA GLY A 55 -5.87 3.08 8.88
C GLY A 55 -4.68 2.13 8.71
N LEU A 56 -3.53 2.58 8.16
CA LEU A 56 -2.35 1.73 7.92
C LEU A 56 -1.04 2.44 8.29
N CYS A 57 -0.49 2.06 9.46
CA CYS A 57 0.73 2.65 9.97
C CYS A 57 1.95 2.39 9.05
N ALA A 58 2.67 3.45 8.70
CA ALA A 58 3.87 3.37 7.86
C ALA A 58 5.00 2.52 8.49
N ASP A 59 5.13 2.48 9.82
CA ASP A 59 6.13 1.64 10.49
C ASP A 59 5.89 0.15 10.26
N GLU A 60 4.63 -0.27 10.12
CA GLU A 60 4.29 -1.66 9.85
C GLU A 60 4.73 -2.07 8.44
N VAL A 61 4.48 -1.21 7.46
CA VAL A 61 4.90 -1.40 6.06
C VAL A 61 6.42 -1.37 5.95
N ALA A 62 7.07 -0.43 6.64
CA ALA A 62 8.52 -0.32 6.66
C ALA A 62 9.19 -1.58 7.23
N ARG A 63 8.64 -2.14 8.31
CA ARG A 63 9.11 -3.40 8.89
C ARG A 63 9.04 -4.55 7.89
N ALA A 64 7.94 -4.66 7.14
CA ALA A 64 7.80 -5.68 6.10
C ALA A 64 8.79 -5.48 4.93
N ALA A 65 9.22 -4.24 4.67
CA ALA A 65 10.24 -3.92 3.67
C ALA A 65 11.68 -3.95 4.20
N GLY A 66 11.90 -4.29 5.49
CA GLY A 66 13.22 -4.33 6.11
C GLY A 66 13.86 -2.95 6.33
N THR A 67 13.05 -1.91 6.52
CA THR A 67 13.49 -0.53 6.69
C THR A 67 12.69 0.20 7.79
N ILE A 68 12.84 1.52 7.88
CA ILE A 68 12.13 2.40 8.80
C ILE A 68 11.18 3.34 8.03
N SER A 69 10.13 3.82 8.68
CA SER A 69 9.13 4.71 8.07
C SER A 69 9.72 5.97 7.46
N TYR A 70 10.77 6.53 8.05
CA TYR A 70 11.52 7.66 7.49
C TYR A 70 11.94 7.43 6.03
N GLU A 71 12.42 6.23 5.69
CA GLU A 71 12.79 5.94 4.31
C GLU A 71 11.59 5.90 3.36
N LEU A 72 10.42 5.45 3.84
CA LEU A 72 9.19 5.45 3.03
C LEU A 72 8.78 6.87 2.66
N PHE A 73 8.85 7.81 3.62
CA PHE A 73 8.50 9.21 3.39
C PHE A 73 9.55 9.96 2.54
N CYS A 74 10.83 9.73 2.78
CA CYS A 74 11.90 10.48 2.10
C CYS A 74 12.24 9.95 0.71
N LYS A 75 11.95 8.67 0.40
CA LYS A 75 12.25 8.07 -0.91
C LYS A 75 11.04 8.07 -1.87
N VAL A 76 10.04 8.92 -1.62
CA VAL A 76 8.97 9.17 -2.59
C VAL A 76 9.54 9.93 -3.78
N THR A 77 9.43 9.35 -4.98
CA THR A 77 9.96 9.95 -6.21
C THR A 77 9.03 11.04 -6.76
N PRO A 78 9.54 11.98 -7.58
CA PRO A 78 8.73 13.05 -8.19
C PRO A 78 7.57 12.60 -9.10
N ARG A 79 7.48 11.30 -9.44
CA ARG A 79 6.35 10.74 -10.20
C ARG A 79 5.02 10.77 -9.44
N VAL A 80 5.08 10.82 -8.10
CA VAL A 80 3.88 10.81 -7.25
C VAL A 80 3.32 12.24 -7.17
N GLN A 81 2.04 12.38 -7.47
CA GLN A 81 1.33 13.66 -7.31
C GLN A 81 1.18 13.98 -5.81
N VAL A 82 1.47 15.23 -5.45
CA VAL A 82 1.37 15.70 -4.06
C VAL A 82 0.22 16.70 -3.97
N SER A 83 -0.75 16.38 -3.11
CA SER A 83 -1.89 17.24 -2.79
C SER A 83 -1.77 17.69 -1.34
N TYR A 84 -2.10 18.94 -1.07
CA TYR A 84 -2.13 19.51 0.28
C TYR A 84 -3.57 19.81 0.64
N PHE A 85 -3.97 19.40 1.84
CA PHE A 85 -5.27 19.66 2.42
C PHE A 85 -5.05 20.54 3.67
N GLU A 86 -5.97 21.46 3.93
CA GLU A 86 -5.93 22.33 5.13
C GLU A 86 -6.34 21.58 6.40
#